data_AF-A0A8T4Y572-F1
#
_entry.id   AF-A0A8T4Y572-F1
#
_cell.length_a   1.000
_cell.length_b   1.000
_cell.length_c   1.000
_cell.angle_alpha   90.00
_cell.angle_beta   90.00
_cell.angle_gamma   90.00
#
_symmetry.space_group_name_H-M   'P 1'
#
loop_
_entity.id
_entity.type
_entity.pdbx_description
1 polymer ?
#
loop_
_entity_poly.entity_id
_entity_poly.type
_entity_poly.pdbx_seq_one_letter_code
_entity_poly.pdbx_strand_id
1 'polypeptide(L)'
;MIKRVEKPWGWEEFLVENKFYRIKKIHVNAGCRNSLQRHREKVETLIYPDGKIVHVPPLKVHRIEAPPDRDLEVIEVSHGNDEDVERLEDDYGRTKKT
;
A
#
# COMPACT_ATOMS: atom_id res chain seq x y z
N MET A 1 11.33 -14.15 10.19
CA MET A 1 11.13 -12.97 11.05
C MET A 1 10.26 -12.00 10.27
N ILE A 2 9.16 -11.53 10.85
CA ILE A 2 8.27 -10.56 10.20
C ILE A 2 8.98 -9.20 10.20
N LYS A 3 9.03 -8.52 9.05
CA LYS A 3 9.66 -7.20 8.90
C LYS A 3 8.59 -6.12 8.93
N ARG A 4 8.73 -5.16 9.85
CA ARG A 4 7.92 -3.93 9.88
C ARG A 4 8.73 -2.73 9.39
N VAL A 5 8.09 -1.86 8.62
CA VAL A 5 8.67 -0.62 8.10
C VAL A 5 7.75 0.54 8.47
N GLU A 6 8.24 1.42 9.33
CA GLU A 6 7.53 2.65 9.72
C GLU A 6 7.48 3.64 8.55
N LYS A 7 6.36 4.37 8.44
CA LYS A 7 6.08 5.35 7.40
C LYS A 7 5.47 6.63 8.04
N PRO A 8 5.56 7.78 7.37
CA PRO A 8 4.92 9.01 7.85
C PRO A 8 3.40 8.93 8.05
N TRP A 9 2.72 7.99 7.40
CA TRP A 9 1.27 7.77 7.49
C TRP A 9 0.85 6.57 8.36
N GLY A 10 1.81 5.86 8.97
CA GLY A 10 1.55 4.59 9.65
C GLY A 10 2.69 3.60 9.42
N TRP A 11 2.40 2.36 9.07
CA TRP A 11 3.44 1.35 8.86
C TRP A 11 3.00 0.23 7.91
N GLU A 12 3.99 -0.51 7.41
CA GLU A 12 3.79 -1.73 6.63
C GLU A 12 4.48 -2.90 7.34
N GLU A 13 3.78 -4.02 7.45
CA GLU A 13 4.29 -5.27 7.99
C GLU A 13 4.28 -6.35 6.90
N PHE A 14 5.44 -6.93 6.60
CA PHE A 14 5.63 -7.94 5.56
C PHE A 14 5.39 -9.32 6.17
N LEU A 15 4.22 -9.88 5.89
CA LEU A 15 3.79 -11.18 6.39
C LEU A 15 4.38 -12.32 5.55
N VAL A 16 4.42 -12.15 4.23
CA VAL A 16 5.04 -13.08 3.28
C VAL A 16 5.76 -12.30 2.20
N GLU A 17 6.96 -12.74 1.85
CA GLU A 17 7.73 -12.22 0.72
C GLU A 17 8.50 -13.36 0.06
N ASN A 18 8.22 -13.60 -1.21
CA ASN A 18 8.94 -14.56 -2.04
C ASN A 18 8.93 -14.10 -3.51
N LYS A 19 9.52 -14.90 -4.40
CA LYS A 19 9.64 -14.57 -5.83
C LYS A 19 8.31 -14.48 -6.59
N PHE A 20 7.21 -14.99 -6.02
CA PHE A 20 5.91 -15.08 -6.67
C PHE A 20 4.92 -14.05 -6.13
N TYR A 21 4.92 -13.80 -4.82
CA TYR A 21 3.96 -12.90 -4.21
C TYR A 21 4.48 -12.29 -2.92
N ARG A 22 3.87 -11.17 -2.57
CA ARG A 22 4.06 -10.48 -1.30
C ARG A 22 2.70 -10.28 -0.64
N ILE A 23 2.68 -10.44 0.68
CA ILE A 23 1.53 -10.14 1.52
C ILE A 23 1.98 -9.15 2.58
N LYS A 24 1.33 -7.99 2.62
CA LYS A 24 1.56 -6.96 3.63
C LYS A 24 0.30 -6.73 4.44
N LYS A 25 0.48 -6.48 5.73
CA LYS A 25 -0.50 -5.73 6.53
C LYS A 25 -0.08 -4.26 6.51
N ILE A 26 -0.99 -3.40 6.08
CA ILE A 26 -0.77 -1.95 5.96
C ILE A 26 -1.64 -1.29 7.00
N HIS A 27 -1.03 -0.48 7.87
CA HIS A 27 -1.74 0.35 8.83
C HIS A 27 -1.58 1.81 8.45
N VAL A 28 -2.70 2.50 8.39
CA VAL A 28 -2.77 3.93 8.12
C VAL A 28 -3.39 4.60 9.34
N ASN A 29 -2.66 5.54 9.93
CA ASN A 29 -3.14 6.31 11.08
C ASN A 29 -4.36 7.14 10.69
N ALA A 30 -5.26 7.41 11.63
CA ALA A 30 -6.44 8.24 11.45
C ALA A 30 -6.09 9.56 10.74
N GLY A 31 -6.85 9.90 9.70
CA GLY A 31 -6.66 11.11 8.88
C GLY A 31 -5.40 11.12 8.01
N CYS A 32 -4.61 10.05 7.98
CA CYS A 32 -3.47 9.91 7.10
C CYS A 32 -3.83 9.11 5.83
N ARG A 33 -2.96 9.21 4.83
CA ARG A 33 -3.04 8.42 3.60
C ARG A 33 -1.66 8.09 3.06
N ASN A 34 -1.53 7.01 2.32
CA ASN A 34 -0.34 6.81 1.52
C ASN A 34 -0.36 7.74 0.29
N SER A 35 0.70 7.70 -0.52
CA SER A 35 0.71 8.49 -1.75
C SER A 35 -0.35 8.06 -2.73
N LEU A 36 -0.80 9.03 -3.54
CA LEU A 36 -1.38 8.70 -4.83
C LEU A 36 -0.29 8.08 -5.71
N GLN A 37 -0.51 6.83 -6.12
CA GLN A 37 0.50 6.04 -6.81
C GLN A 37 -0.13 5.16 -7.91
N ARG A 38 0.73 4.65 -8.79
CA ARG A 38 0.42 3.57 -9.73
C ARG A 38 1.65 2.68 -9.92
N HIS A 39 1.44 1.52 -10.51
CA HIS A 39 2.47 0.55 -10.85
C HIS A 39 2.46 0.27 -12.35
N ARG A 40 3.60 -0.08 -12.94
CA ARG A 40 3.67 -0.40 -14.38
C ARG A 40 3.28 -1.85 -14.66
N GLU A 41 3.68 -2.76 -13.80
CA GLU A 41 3.54 -4.21 -13.94
C GLU A 41 2.86 -4.83 -12.72
N LYS A 42 3.06 -4.27 -11.53
CA LYS A 42 2.53 -4.83 -10.28
C LYS A 42 0.99 -4.86 -10.29
N VAL A 43 0.46 -6.01 -9.85
CA VAL A 43 -0.96 -6.22 -9.57
C VAL A 43 -1.14 -6.34 -8.07
N GLU A 44 -2.17 -5.69 -7.55
CA GLU A 44 -2.48 -5.72 -6.12
C GLU A 44 -3.94 -6.05 -5.86
N THR A 45 -4.20 -6.68 -4.73
CA THR A 45 -5.53 -6.87 -4.18
C THR A 45 -5.53 -6.39 -2.74
N LEU A 46 -6.40 -5.43 -2.45
CA LEU A 46 -6.59 -4.85 -1.12
C LEU A 46 -7.82 -5.50 -0.47
N ILE A 47 -7.67 -5.99 0.74
CA ILE A 47 -8.73 -6.62 1.54
C ILE A 47 -8.93 -5.76 2.79
N TYR A 48 -10.10 -5.15 2.89
CA TYR A 48 -10.50 -4.27 3.99
C TYR A 48 -11.16 -5.05 5.13
N PRO A 49 -11.17 -4.52 6.37
CA PRO A 49 -11.74 -5.21 7.53
C PRO A 49 -13.23 -5.52 7.44
N ASP A 50 -13.98 -4.76 6.63
CA ASP A 50 -15.40 -4.96 6.37
C ASP A 50 -15.68 -6.03 5.30
N GLY A 51 -14.64 -6.72 4.82
CA GLY A 51 -14.74 -7.74 3.77
C GLY A 51 -14.74 -7.16 2.36
N LYS A 52 -14.63 -5.83 2.18
CA LYS A 52 -14.50 -5.23 0.86
C LYS A 52 -13.16 -5.63 0.24
N ILE A 53 -13.21 -6.10 -1.01
CA ILE A 53 -12.04 -6.47 -1.80
C ILE A 53 -11.93 -5.50 -2.99
N VAL A 54 -10.74 -4.94 -3.19
CA VAL A 54 -10.44 -4.04 -4.31
C VAL A 54 -9.26 -4.59 -5.09
N HIS A 55 -9.50 -4.93 -6.36
CA HIS A 55 -8.44 -5.30 -7.29
C HIS A 55 -7.86 -4.04 -7.95
N VAL A 56 -6.54 -3.94 -7.92
CA VAL A 56 -5.77 -2.84 -8.50
C VAL A 56 -4.92 -3.42 -9.63
N PRO A 57 -5.38 -3.34 -10.89
CA PRO A 57 -4.58 -3.77 -12.03
C PRO A 57 -3.43 -2.79 -12.30
N PRO A 58 -2.46 -3.17 -13.15
CA PRO A 58 -1.36 -2.27 -13.53
C PRO A 58 -1.90 -0.97 -14.12
N LEU A 59 -1.14 0.11 -13.94
CA LEU A 59 -1.43 1.49 -14.32
C LEU A 59 -2.62 2.13 -13.60
N LYS A 60 -3.36 1.39 -12.75
CA LYS A 60 -4.45 1.95 -11.96
C LYS A 60 -3.89 2.90 -10.89
N VAL A 61 -4.28 4.16 -11.01
CA VAL A 61 -4.00 5.19 -9.99
C VAL A 61 -4.87 4.92 -8.77
N HIS A 62 -4.25 4.82 -7.60
CA HIS A 62 -4.93 4.52 -6.33
C HIS A 62 -4.15 5.07 -5.13
N ARG A 63 -4.82 5.14 -3.97
CA ARG A 63 -4.27 5.41 -2.64
C ARG A 63 -5.15 4.76 -1.56
N ILE A 64 -4.59 4.54 -0.38
CA ILE A 64 -5.27 4.09 0.82
C ILE A 64 -5.31 5.28 1.79
N GLU A 65 -6.51 5.63 2.26
CA GLU A 65 -6.76 6.75 3.16
C GLU A 65 -7.59 6.25 4.33
N ALA A 66 -7.12 6.53 5.55
CA ALA A 66 -7.87 6.26 6.75
C ALA A 66 -8.89 7.39 6.99
N PRO A 67 -10.08 7.09 7.54
CA PRO A 67 -10.98 8.12 8.01
C PRO A 67 -10.32 8.97 9.12
N PRO A 68 -10.79 10.20 9.35
CA PRO A 68 -10.14 11.13 10.29
C PRO A 68 -10.24 10.70 11.77
N ASP A 69 -11.16 9.81 12.11
CA ASP A 69 -11.53 9.45 13.49
C ASP A 69 -11.04 8.07 13.93
N ARG A 70 -10.47 7.26 13.04
CA ARG A 70 -9.94 5.94 13.35
C ARG A 70 -8.87 5.49 12.38
N ASP A 71 -7.95 4.67 12.88
CA ASP A 71 -6.95 4.00 12.07
C ASP A 71 -7.59 2.98 11.13
N LEU A 72 -6.87 2.64 10.06
CA LEU A 72 -7.28 1.67 9.05
C LEU A 72 -6.18 0.63 8.86
N GLU A 73 -6.53 -0.65 9.02
CA GLU A 73 -5.68 -1.78 8.63
C GLU A 73 -6.22 -2.44 7.36
N VAL A 74 -5.35 -2.67 6.37
CA VAL A 74 -5.67 -3.32 5.09
C VAL A 74 -4.65 -4.43 4.84
N ILE A 75 -5.11 -5.58 4.35
CA ILE A 75 -4.21 -6.60 3.80
C ILE A 75 -4.01 -6.32 2.30
N GLU A 76 -2.76 -6.18 1.88
CA GLU A 76 -2.37 -6.15 0.46
C GLU A 76 -1.78 -7.51 0.09
N VAL A 77 -2.31 -8.11 -0.97
CA VAL A 77 -1.70 -9.25 -1.67
C VAL A 77 -1.27 -8.76 -3.04
N SER A 78 -0.01 -8.98 -3.40
CA SER A 78 0.53 -8.49 -4.66
C SER A 78 1.45 -9.44 -5.38
N HIS A 79 1.52 -9.28 -6.71
CA HIS A 79 2.42 -9.94 -7.64
C HIS A 79 3.07 -8.91 -8.56
N GLY A 80 4.34 -9.10 -8.92
CA GLY A 80 5.08 -8.24 -9.85
C GLY A 80 6.28 -7.53 -9.19
N ASN A 81 6.82 -6.54 -9.89
CA ASN A 81 8.02 -5.81 -9.47
C ASN A 81 7.67 -4.64 -8.52
N ASP A 82 8.07 -4.71 -7.26
CA ASP A 82 7.77 -3.65 -6.27
C ASP A 82 8.59 -2.36 -6.45
N GLU A 83 9.62 -2.37 -7.29
CA GLU A 83 10.41 -1.19 -7.59
C GLU A 83 9.73 -0.28 -8.63
N ASP A 84 8.61 -0.72 -9.21
CA ASP A 84 7.90 -0.04 -10.30
C ASP A 84 6.89 1.05 -9.84
N VAL A 85 6.92 1.40 -8.55
CA VAL A 85 5.98 2.35 -7.96
C VAL A 85 6.25 3.78 -8.46
N GLU A 86 5.30 4.33 -9.21
CA GLU A 86 5.30 5.72 -9.63
C GLU A 86 4.44 6.55 -8.68
N ARG A 87 5.08 7.48 -7.97
CA ARG A 87 4.44 8.37 -7.01
C ARG A 87 3.95 9.64 -7.69
N LEU A 88 2.66 9.92 -7.62
CA LEU A 88 2.00 11.05 -8.29
C LEU A 88 1.78 12.24 -7.35
N GLU A 89 1.29 11.98 -6.13
CA GLU A 89 1.11 12.97 -5.06
C GLU A 89 1.57 12.38 -3.71
N ASP A 90 2.18 13.18 -2.85
CA ASP A 90 2.66 12.76 -1.53
C ASP A 90 2.53 13.91 -0.52
N ASP A 91 1.84 13.66 0.59
CA ASP A 91 1.63 14.67 1.64
C ASP A 91 2.86 14.87 2.55
N TYR A 92 3.89 14.03 2.40
CA TYR A 92 5.02 13.92 3.33
C TYR A 92 6.36 14.27 2.66
N GLY A 93 6.32 14.86 1.45
CA GLY A 93 7.50 15.32 0.73
C GLY A 93 8.45 14.20 0.28
N ARG A 94 8.01 12.94 0.20
CA ARG A 94 8.85 11.86 -0.31
C ARG A 94 9.10 12.05 -1.81
N THR A 95 10.35 11.90 -2.22
CA THR A 95 10.75 12.10 -3.61
C THR A 95 10.09 11.08 -4.54
N LYS A 96 9.87 11.47 -5.79
CA LYS A 96 9.47 10.53 -6.85
C LYS A 96 10.58 9.50 -7.02
N LYS A 97 10.29 8.23 -6.75
CA LYS A 97 11.04 7.14 -7.39
C LYS A 97 10.63 7.18 -8.87
N THR A 98 11.61 7.41 -9.74
CA THR A 98 11.43 7.44 -11.20
C THR A 98 11.93 6.13 -11.76
#